data_AF-A0A7C6MCC8-F1
#
_entry.id   AF-A0A7C6MCC8-F1
#
_cell.length_a   1.000
_cell.length_b   1.000
_cell.length_c   1.000
_cell.angle_alpha   90.00
_cell.angle_beta   90.00
_cell.angle_gamma   90.00
#
_symmetry.space_group_name_H-M   'P 1'
#
loop_
_entity.id
_entity.type
_entity.pdbx_description
1 polymer ?
#
loop_
_entity_poly.entity_id
_entity_poly.type
_entity_poly.pdbx_seq_one_letter_code
_entity_poly.pdbx_strand_id
1 'polypeptide(L)'
;MTALSDTTLTVVDRRGTEHPLDRARITAVRRVGVALGRRPDATPSDLLDGLAERAGVTGPCWVGRISALLAGRTPPATVPAWGEWAEIEGIRARFEGEWVTLPSAPDDVVVDAAWWATRMGARSIQVRGDAAPAGFVRLG
;
A
#
# COMPACT_ATOMS: atom_id res chain seq x y z
N MET A 1 -6.26 -14.31 -4.64
CA MET A 1 -6.34 -13.92 -6.07
C MET A 1 -7.83 -13.78 -6.38
N THR A 2 -8.32 -12.64 -6.87
CA THR A 2 -9.76 -12.48 -7.13
C THR A 2 -10.11 -13.22 -8.42
N ALA A 3 -10.71 -14.41 -8.32
CA ALA A 3 -11.24 -15.14 -9.46
C ALA A 3 -12.70 -14.72 -9.73
N LEU A 4 -13.03 -14.47 -10.99
CA LEU A 4 -14.37 -14.12 -11.45
C LEU A 4 -14.94 -15.32 -12.21
N SER A 5 -16.06 -15.85 -11.75
CA SER A 5 -16.95 -16.66 -12.60
C SER A 5 -18.23 -15.88 -12.85
N ASP A 6 -19.04 -16.32 -13.81
CA ASP A 6 -20.33 -15.69 -14.11
C ASP A 6 -21.31 -15.73 -12.92
N THR A 7 -21.13 -16.67 -11.99
CA THR A 7 -22.04 -16.93 -10.86
C THR A 7 -21.48 -16.55 -9.49
N THR A 8 -20.15 -16.52 -9.32
CA THR A 8 -19.52 -16.28 -8.02
C THR A 8 -18.44 -15.22 -8.08
N LEU A 9 -18.40 -14.36 -7.05
CA LEU A 9 -17.37 -13.37 -6.81
C LEU A 9 -16.66 -13.70 -5.49
N THR A 10 -15.33 -13.86 -5.53
CA THR A 10 -14.55 -13.94 -4.28
C THR A 10 -14.10 -12.56 -3.84
N VAL A 11 -14.48 -12.15 -2.63
CA VAL A 11 -14.03 -10.88 -2.01
C VAL A 11 -13.03 -11.19 -0.90
N VAL A 12 -11.88 -10.52 -0.92
CA VAL A 12 -10.91 -10.57 0.17
C VAL A 12 -11.20 -9.39 1.11
N ASP A 13 -11.47 -9.65 2.38
CA ASP A 13 -11.64 -8.58 3.36
C ASP A 13 -10.29 -7.98 3.81
N ARG A 14 -10.35 -6.94 4.65
CA ARG A 14 -9.14 -6.25 5.13
C ARG A 14 -8.19 -7.14 5.95
N ARG A 15 -8.68 -8.27 6.47
CA ARG A 15 -7.93 -9.25 7.25
C ARG A 15 -7.35 -10.37 6.36
N GLY A 16 -7.56 -10.28 5.05
CA GLY A 16 -7.12 -11.31 4.11
C GLY A 16 -8.06 -12.51 4.02
N THR A 17 -9.22 -12.48 4.70
CA THR A 17 -10.17 -13.59 4.63
C THR A 17 -10.93 -13.55 3.32
N GLU A 18 -10.98 -14.69 2.61
CA GLU A 18 -11.72 -14.85 1.37
C GLU A 18 -13.19 -15.18 1.66
N HIS A 19 -14.09 -14.43 1.02
CA HIS A 19 -15.53 -14.57 1.12
C HIS A 19 -16.09 -14.85 -0.28
N PRO A 20 -16.49 -16.09 -0.60
CA PRO A 20 -17.21 -16.38 -1.82
C PRO A 20 -18.65 -15.82 -1.70
N LEU A 21 -19.03 -14.99 -2.67
CA LEU A 21 -20.35 -14.38 -2.75
C LEU A 21 -21.03 -14.82 -4.05
N ASP A 22 -22.31 -15.17 -3.94
CA ASP A 22 -23.17 -15.33 -5.11
C ASP A 22 -23.40 -13.96 -5.75
N ARG A 23 -23.14 -13.88 -7.06
CA ARG A 23 -23.29 -12.65 -7.83
C ARG A 23 -24.74 -12.12 -7.78
N ALA A 24 -25.73 -13.00 -7.68
CA ALA A 24 -27.15 -12.62 -7.55
C ALA A 24 -27.46 -11.86 -6.25
N ARG A 25 -26.63 -12.01 -5.22
CA ARG A 25 -26.77 -11.29 -3.93
C ARG A 25 -26.10 -9.91 -3.92
N ILE A 26 -25.38 -9.55 -4.98
CA ILE A 26 -24.66 -8.28 -5.07
C ILE A 26 -25.57 -7.23 -5.68
N THR A 27 -26.07 -6.31 -4.84
CA THR A 27 -26.95 -5.23 -5.31
C THR A 27 -26.19 -4.08 -5.95
N ALA A 28 -24.97 -3.80 -5.50
CA ALA A 28 -24.14 -2.71 -6.02
C ALA A 28 -22.65 -2.95 -5.73
N VAL A 29 -21.80 -2.40 -6.59
CA VAL A 29 -20.34 -2.33 -6.39
C VAL A 29 -19.92 -0.88 -6.58
N ARG A 30 -19.17 -0.34 -5.62
CA ARG A 30 -18.64 1.03 -5.69
C ARG A 30 -17.17 1.05 -5.30
N ARG A 31 -16.36 1.80 -6.04
CA ARG A 31 -15.00 2.14 -5.62
C ARG A 31 -15.05 3.13 -4.46
N VAL A 32 -14.34 2.82 -3.38
CA VAL A 32 -14.17 3.71 -2.23
C VAL A 32 -12.76 4.29 -2.28
N GLY A 33 -12.64 5.59 -2.04
CA GLY A 33 -11.33 6.25 -1.99
C GLY A 33 -10.46 5.77 -0.83
N VAL A 34 -9.17 6.09 -0.90
CA VAL A 34 -8.20 5.72 0.13
C VAL A 34 -8.42 6.56 1.39
N ALA A 35 -8.34 5.94 2.56
CA ALA A 35 -8.43 6.65 3.84
C ALA A 35 -7.26 7.63 4.01
N LEU A 36 -7.57 8.86 4.43
CA LEU A 36 -6.58 9.95 4.59
C LEU A 36 -5.48 9.67 5.62
N GLY A 37 -5.81 9.00 6.73
CA GLY A 37 -4.87 8.71 7.82
C GLY A 37 -4.33 9.93 8.57
N ARG A 38 -3.28 9.70 9.36
CA ARG A 38 -2.58 10.71 10.15
C ARG A 38 -1.57 11.48 9.27
N ARG A 39 -0.93 12.51 9.84
CA ARG A 39 0.19 13.23 9.23
C ARG A 39 1.45 12.35 9.31
N PRO A 40 1.98 11.83 8.18
CA PRO A 40 3.14 10.93 8.20
C PRO A 40 4.40 11.60 8.75
N ASP A 41 4.54 12.90 8.50
CA ASP A 41 5.65 13.76 8.93
C ASP A 41 5.68 14.05 10.44
N ALA A 42 4.58 13.82 11.15
CA ALA A 42 4.52 13.93 12.61
C ALA A 42 4.83 12.60 13.33
N THR A 43 5.23 11.57 12.59
CA THR A 43 5.49 10.23 13.15
C THR A 43 6.83 10.21 13.87
N PRO A 44 6.92 9.64 15.08
CA PRO A 44 8.18 9.47 15.79
C PRO A 44 9.23 8.75 14.94
N SER A 45 10.47 9.25 14.94
CA SER A 45 11.56 8.74 14.11
C SER A 45 11.97 7.31 14.49
N ASP A 46 11.94 6.98 15.78
CA ASP A 46 12.21 5.64 16.31
C ASP A 46 11.22 4.58 15.76
N LEU A 47 9.94 4.94 15.62
CA LEU A 47 8.95 4.08 14.98
C LEU A 47 9.28 3.88 13.50
N LEU A 48 9.63 4.94 12.79
CA LEU A 48 10.01 4.87 11.37
C LEU A 48 11.31 4.09 11.16
N ASP A 49 12.28 4.19 12.05
CA ASP A 49 13.53 3.43 12.02
C ASP A 49 13.25 1.96 12.27
N GLY A 50 12.42 1.62 13.26
CA GLY A 50 12.02 0.23 13.51
C GLY A 50 11.27 -0.40 12.32
N LEU A 51 10.39 0.36 11.65
CA LEU A 51 9.72 -0.11 10.43
C LEU A 51 10.72 -0.38 9.30
N ALA A 52 11.70 0.51 9.11
CA ALA A 52 12.76 0.37 8.11
C ALA A 52 13.67 -0.83 8.39
N GLU A 53 14.05 -1.04 9.65
CA GLU A 53 14.84 -2.19 10.09
C GLU A 53 14.11 -3.51 9.78
N ARG A 54 12.82 -3.63 10.15
CA ARG A 54 12.02 -4.84 9.86
C ARG A 54 11.77 -5.04 8.37
N ALA A 55 11.71 -3.96 7.60
CA ALA A 55 11.65 -4.01 6.14
C ALA A 55 13.02 -4.32 5.49
N GLY A 56 14.12 -4.27 6.25
CA GLY A 56 15.48 -4.50 5.76
C GLY A 56 16.00 -3.36 4.86
N VAL A 57 15.50 -2.14 5.03
CA VAL A 57 15.84 -0.98 4.19
C VAL A 57 16.53 0.10 5.01
N THR A 58 17.45 0.84 4.38
CA THR A 58 18.27 1.86 5.04
C THR A 58 18.38 3.12 4.19
N GLY A 59 18.93 4.19 4.77
CA GLY A 59 19.13 5.48 4.11
C GLY A 59 18.15 6.57 4.53
N PRO A 60 18.20 7.75 3.87
CA PRO A 60 17.35 8.88 4.20
C PRO A 60 15.87 8.51 4.21
N CYS A 61 15.13 9.05 5.17
CA CYS A 61 13.71 8.76 5.34
C CYS A 61 12.85 9.75 4.56
N TRP A 62 11.98 9.23 3.69
CA TRP A 62 10.96 10.01 3.01
C TRP A 62 9.59 9.46 3.38
N VAL A 63 8.66 10.33 3.77
CA VAL A 63 7.31 9.91 4.13
C VAL A 63 6.26 10.62 3.27
N GLY A 64 5.20 9.89 2.96
CA GLY A 64 4.07 10.38 2.16
C GLY A 64 2.74 9.82 2.64
N ARG A 65 1.65 10.52 2.31
CA ARG A 65 0.30 9.96 2.46
C ARG A 65 -0.05 9.19 1.19
N ILE A 66 -0.55 7.97 1.36
CA ILE A 66 -0.97 7.15 0.22
C ILE A 66 -2.14 7.82 -0.51
N SER A 67 -3.08 8.43 0.21
CA SER A 67 -4.22 9.13 -0.42
C SER A 67 -3.79 10.30 -1.32
N ALA A 68 -2.69 10.98 -0.98
CA ALA A 68 -2.15 12.07 -1.79
C ALA A 68 -1.37 11.52 -3.00
N LEU A 69 -0.54 10.48 -2.79
CA LEU A 69 0.20 9.81 -3.85
C LEU A 69 -0.72 9.26 -4.95
N LEU A 70 -1.85 8.65 -4.55
CA LEU A 70 -2.78 7.99 -5.46
C LEU A 70 -3.87 8.91 -6.03
N ALA A 71 -3.90 10.19 -5.64
CA ALA A 71 -4.90 11.14 -6.11
C ALA A 71 -4.82 11.29 -7.65
N GLY A 72 -5.94 11.02 -8.34
CA GLY A 72 -6.01 11.10 -9.80
C GLY A 72 -5.30 9.97 -10.54
N ARG A 73 -4.72 8.98 -9.84
CA ARG A 73 -4.04 7.83 -10.46
C ARG A 73 -5.01 6.66 -10.66
N THR A 74 -4.80 5.93 -11.75
CA THR A 74 -5.54 4.70 -12.04
C THR A 74 -4.93 3.54 -11.26
N PRO A 75 -5.74 2.69 -10.58
CA PRO A 75 -5.24 1.45 -9.99
C PRO A 75 -4.66 0.51 -11.05
N PRO A 76 -3.56 -0.22 -10.75
CA PRO A 76 -3.01 -1.20 -11.67
C PRO A 76 -4.02 -2.34 -11.91
N ALA A 77 -3.91 -2.98 -13.07
CA ALA A 77 -4.81 -4.07 -13.47
C ALA A 77 -4.69 -5.27 -12.51
N THR A 78 -3.50 -5.50 -12.01
CA THR A 78 -3.19 -6.52 -11.01
C THR A 78 -2.41 -5.88 -9.88
N VAL A 79 -2.56 -6.43 -8.68
CA VAL A 79 -1.76 -6.08 -7.52
C VAL A 79 -1.22 -7.39 -6.92
N PRO A 80 -0.08 -7.34 -6.23
CA PRO A 80 0.43 -8.49 -5.49
C PRO A 80 -0.60 -9.13 -4.55
N ALA A 81 -0.32 -10.37 -4.16
CA ALA A 81 -1.15 -11.10 -3.20
C ALA A 81 -1.24 -10.36 -1.85
N TRP A 82 -2.30 -10.63 -1.09
CA TRP A 82 -2.43 -10.11 0.27
C TRP A 82 -1.31 -10.70 1.15
N GLY A 83 -0.68 -9.91 2.00
CA GLY A 83 0.36 -10.40 2.91
C GLY A 83 1.16 -9.27 3.55
N GLU A 84 2.03 -9.62 4.50
CA GLU A 84 2.97 -8.65 5.08
C GLU A 84 4.03 -8.16 4.08
N TRP A 85 4.23 -8.89 2.99
CA TRP A 85 5.26 -8.62 2.00
C TRP A 85 4.69 -8.66 0.59
N ALA A 86 5.19 -7.78 -0.25
CA ALA A 86 5.03 -7.85 -1.70
C ALA A 86 6.37 -7.65 -2.38
N GLU A 87 6.51 -8.23 -3.56
CA GLU A 87 7.57 -7.94 -4.50
C GLU A 87 6.94 -7.33 -5.76
N ILE A 88 7.45 -6.18 -6.17
CA ILE A 88 6.95 -5.38 -7.30
C ILE A 88 8.18 -4.99 -8.12
N GLU A 89 8.28 -5.51 -9.33
CA GLU A 89 9.45 -5.28 -10.21
C GLU A 89 10.80 -5.54 -9.50
N GLY A 90 10.86 -6.61 -8.69
CA GLY A 90 12.05 -6.97 -7.91
C GLY A 90 12.30 -6.14 -6.65
N ILE A 91 11.46 -5.15 -6.35
CA ILE A 91 11.52 -4.35 -5.12
C ILE A 91 10.59 -4.95 -4.07
N ARG A 92 11.15 -5.24 -2.89
CA ARG A 92 10.36 -5.70 -1.75
C ARG A 92 9.79 -4.54 -0.95
N ALA A 93 8.48 -4.59 -0.73
CA ALA A 93 7.76 -3.70 0.17
C ALA A 93 7.18 -4.50 1.34
N ARG A 94 7.24 -3.93 2.55
CA ARG A 94 6.65 -4.49 3.77
C ARG A 94 5.46 -3.67 4.21
N PHE A 95 4.34 -4.34 4.49
CA PHE A 95 3.18 -3.75 5.14
C PHE A 95 3.23 -4.03 6.65
N GLU A 96 3.02 -2.99 7.47
CA GLU A 96 2.92 -3.13 8.91
C GLU A 96 2.05 -2.02 9.53
N GLY A 97 0.96 -2.41 10.20
CA GLY A 97 0.04 -1.47 10.83
C GLY A 97 -0.64 -0.54 9.82
N GLU A 98 -0.32 0.75 9.84
CA GLU A 98 -0.82 1.73 8.88
C GLU A 98 0.21 2.12 7.80
N TRP A 99 1.35 1.42 7.74
CA TRP A 99 2.49 1.76 6.91
C TRP A 99 2.79 0.72 5.84
N VAL A 100 3.30 1.22 4.71
CA VAL A 100 4.11 0.43 3.78
C VAL A 100 5.51 1.04 3.71
N THR A 101 6.52 0.19 3.85
CA THR A 101 7.94 0.58 3.85
C THR A 101 8.68 -0.15 2.75
N LEU A 102 9.45 0.59 1.95
CA LEU A 102 10.21 0.07 0.80
C LEU A 102 11.46 0.95 0.55
N PRO A 103 12.49 0.45 -0.18
CA PRO A 103 13.62 1.28 -0.55
C PRO A 103 13.23 2.31 -1.63
N SER A 104 14.11 3.27 -1.92
CA SER A 104 13.99 4.15 -3.09
C SER A 104 13.80 3.32 -4.35
N ALA A 105 12.75 3.65 -5.11
CA ALA A 105 12.33 2.95 -6.30
C ALA A 105 11.69 3.93 -7.29
N PRO A 106 11.54 3.53 -8.56
CA PRO A 106 10.74 4.27 -9.54
C PRO A 106 9.32 4.60 -9.06
N ASP A 107 8.75 5.72 -9.53
CA ASP A 107 7.45 6.26 -9.06
C ASP A 107 6.30 5.27 -9.23
N ASP A 108 6.27 4.53 -10.34
CA ASP A 108 5.30 3.47 -10.64
C ASP A 108 5.38 2.31 -9.65
N VAL A 109 6.58 1.86 -9.29
CA VAL A 109 6.79 0.81 -8.26
C VAL A 109 6.26 1.27 -6.90
N VAL A 110 6.51 2.54 -6.53
CA VAL A 110 6.01 3.10 -5.26
C VAL A 110 4.49 3.22 -5.27
N VAL A 111 3.89 3.56 -6.42
CA VAL A 111 2.44 3.63 -6.62
C VAL A 111 1.78 2.26 -6.53
N ASP A 112 2.37 1.24 -7.15
CA ASP A 112 1.86 -0.13 -7.09
C ASP A 112 1.94 -0.72 -5.69
N ALA A 113 3.03 -0.44 -4.96
CA ALA A 113 3.17 -0.80 -3.55
C ALA A 113 2.10 -0.13 -2.70
N ALA A 114 1.81 1.14 -2.97
CA ALA A 114 0.75 1.87 -2.29
C ALA A 114 -0.64 1.29 -2.59
N TRP A 115 -0.97 0.97 -3.84
CA TRP A 115 -2.23 0.31 -4.20
C TRP A 115 -2.40 -1.04 -3.50
N TRP A 116 -1.36 -1.86 -3.49
CA TRP A 116 -1.34 -3.12 -2.74
C TRP A 116 -1.62 -2.89 -1.25
N ALA A 117 -0.90 -1.98 -0.61
CA ALA A 117 -0.96 -1.76 0.83
C ALA A 117 -2.31 -1.22 1.31
N THR A 118 -3.01 -0.40 0.49
CA THR A 118 -4.34 0.11 0.85
C THR A 118 -5.39 -0.98 1.04
N ARG A 119 -5.24 -2.14 0.38
CA ARG A 119 -6.14 -3.29 0.57
C ARG A 119 -6.11 -3.84 1.99
N MET A 120 -4.99 -3.62 2.68
CA MET A 120 -4.73 -4.08 4.05
C MET A 120 -4.92 -2.95 5.07
N GLY A 121 -5.26 -1.74 4.60
CA GLY A 121 -5.55 -0.59 5.44
C GLY A 121 -4.37 0.34 5.67
N ALA A 122 -3.28 0.21 4.92
CA ALA A 122 -2.20 1.19 4.95
C ALA A 122 -2.69 2.58 4.54
N ARG A 123 -2.11 3.61 5.14
CA ARG A 123 -2.48 5.02 4.95
C ARG A 123 -1.25 5.89 4.70
N SER A 124 -0.10 5.44 5.17
CA SER A 124 1.17 6.14 5.08
C SER A 124 2.21 5.24 4.42
N ILE A 125 3.16 5.88 3.75
CA ILE A 125 4.23 5.22 3.03
C ILE A 125 5.55 5.83 3.43
N GLN A 126 6.54 4.96 3.63
CA GLN A 126 7.90 5.31 3.96
C GLN A 126 8.83 4.77 2.88
N VAL A 127 9.58 5.65 2.23
CA VAL A 127 10.62 5.30 1.27
C VAL A 127 11.98 5.59 1.90
N ARG A 128 12.90 4.61 1.84
CA ARG A 128 14.26 4.72 2.39
C ARG A 128 15.31 4.74 1.28
N GLY A 129 16.10 5.81 1.21
CA GLY A 129 17.16 5.96 0.22
C GLY A 129 17.24 7.38 -0.38
N ASP A 130 17.81 7.48 -1.57
CA ASP A 130 18.25 8.74 -2.16
C ASP A 130 17.12 9.57 -2.78
N ALA A 131 15.99 8.95 -3.11
CA ALA A 131 14.87 9.60 -3.78
C ALA A 131 13.51 9.02 -3.39
N ALA A 132 12.47 9.84 -3.55
CA ALA A 132 11.08 9.46 -3.36
C ALA A 132 10.17 10.22 -4.34
N PRO A 133 8.92 9.78 -4.54
CA PRO A 133 7.97 10.50 -5.39
C PRO A 133 7.76 11.96 -4.98
N ALA A 134 7.33 12.77 -5.94
CA ALA A 134 6.97 14.16 -5.69
C ALA A 134 5.91 14.29 -4.58
N GLY A 135 6.07 15.28 -3.70
CA GLY A 135 5.18 15.54 -2.57
C GLY A 135 5.48 14.73 -1.30
N PHE A 136 6.50 13.86 -1.32
CA PHE A 136 7.03 13.26 -0.09
C PHE A 136 7.85 14.26 0.70
N VAL A 137 7.81 14.13 2.03
CA VAL A 137 8.60 14.94 2.96
C VAL A 137 9.83 14.15 3.37
N ARG A 138 11.01 14.72 3.17
CA ARG A 138 12.26 14.18 3.72
C ARG A 138 12.33 14.46 5.20
N LEU A 139 12.60 13.43 6.00
CA LEU A 139 12.88 13.53 7.43
C LEU A 139 14.39 13.40 7.65
N GLY A 140 14.89 14.11 8.66
CA GLY A 140 16.32 14.28 8.96
C GLY A 140 17.00 12.99 9.39
#